data_AF-A0A1I6J4K2-F1
#
_entry.id   AF-A0A1I6J4K2-F1
#
_cell.length_a   1.000
_cell.length_b   1.000
_cell.length_c   1.000
_cell.angle_alpha   90.00
_cell.angle_beta   90.00
_cell.angle_gamma   90.00
#
_symmetry.space_group_name_H-M   'P 1'
#
loop_
_entity.id
_entity.type
_entity.pdbx_description
1 polymer ?
#
loop_
_entity_poly.entity_id
_entity_poly.type
_entity_poly.pdbx_seq_one_letter_code
_entity_poly.pdbx_strand_id
1 'polypeptide(L)'
;MITILLNDNSFEQDIRELLMAFFPGEDFSHEEKDAAASHILVKGTQGDGTFLLEVSEQAAGKTVRKENAEFAVDRSVRKLAKDEIKRRLYRILHAITGTELPWGTLTGIRPTKIALTMLEEGKTEDEIRDYMHTVYFTGEEKTELAIEVASREKKLLSALDYENGYSLYVGIPFCPTTCLYCSFTSFPIGVWQKKLDSYFEALFKELHYVAEKMKGRPLETVYFGGGTPTSLDAEHLDRLITEVKTTFPMDRVQEFTVEAGRPDSITEEKLRVLKKHGITRISINPQTMNQETLKLIGRHHTVDEVIEKFRIARELGMDNINMDIIVGLPGEDMEQVQTTLSKIRELAPDSLTVHSLAIKRAARLNTMKDQYKDYRITNTGEMIDETRKTAKEMGLVPYYLYRQKNMAGNFENVGYAAPGKECLYNILIMEEKQTIMACGAGTTTKFLIPAENRHERAENCKDVQQYIDRVDEMIGRKEQLFGMIG
;
A
#
# COMPACT_ATOMS: atom_id res chain seq x y z
N MET A 1 -4.64 21.79 -17.01
CA MET A 1 -4.08 22.52 -15.85
C MET A 1 -5.20 23.16 -15.03
N ILE A 2 -5.08 23.07 -13.71
CA ILE A 2 -5.97 23.65 -12.68
C ILE A 2 -5.20 24.76 -11.95
N THR A 3 -5.86 25.88 -11.64
CA THR A 3 -5.23 26.96 -10.87
C THR A 3 -5.87 27.08 -9.48
N ILE A 4 -5.04 27.14 -8.43
CA ILE A 4 -5.46 27.29 -7.04
C ILE A 4 -4.93 28.62 -6.51
N LEU A 5 -5.82 29.54 -6.13
CA LEU A 5 -5.47 30.84 -5.55
C LEU A 5 -6.08 30.95 -4.15
N LEU A 6 -5.23 30.91 -3.13
CA LEU A 6 -5.64 31.04 -1.74
C LEU A 6 -4.96 32.26 -1.12
N ASN A 7 -5.70 33.01 -0.30
CA ASN A 7 -5.10 34.06 0.54
C ASN A 7 -4.45 33.49 1.81
N ASP A 8 -4.73 32.21 2.14
CA ASP A 8 -4.13 31.44 3.23
C ASP A 8 -3.88 29.99 2.76
N ASN A 9 -2.63 29.56 2.76
CA ASN A 9 -2.21 28.25 2.26
C ASN A 9 -2.34 27.11 3.30
N SER A 10 -2.87 27.39 4.50
CA SER A 10 -3.01 26.40 5.58
C SER A 10 -3.79 25.13 5.19
N PHE A 11 -4.64 25.20 4.17
CA PHE A 11 -5.45 24.07 3.68
C PHE A 11 -5.23 23.76 2.19
N GLU A 12 -4.18 24.31 1.58
CA GLU A 12 -3.87 24.12 0.16
C GLU A 12 -3.73 22.64 -0.20
N GLN A 13 -2.95 21.88 0.59
CA GLN A 13 -2.76 20.46 0.34
C GLN A 13 -4.06 19.66 0.44
N ASP A 14 -4.95 20.03 1.36
CA ASP A 14 -6.24 19.35 1.56
C ASP A 14 -7.21 19.60 0.39
N ILE A 15 -7.22 20.83 -0.14
CA ILE A 15 -7.95 21.22 -1.36
C ILE A 15 -7.38 20.50 -2.58
N ARG A 16 -6.05 20.54 -2.74
CA ARG A 16 -5.35 19.92 -3.85
C ARG A 16 -5.59 18.42 -3.92
N GLU A 17 -5.51 17.71 -2.79
CA GLU A 17 -5.76 16.26 -2.77
C GLU A 17 -7.17 15.89 -3.26
N LEU A 18 -8.17 16.71 -2.94
CA LEU A 18 -9.53 16.47 -3.43
C LEU A 18 -9.68 16.81 -4.92
N LEU A 19 -9.05 17.89 -5.39
CA LEU A 19 -9.01 18.22 -6.82
C LEU A 19 -8.32 17.14 -7.64
N MET A 20 -7.23 16.55 -7.12
CA MET A 20 -6.56 15.42 -7.77
C MET A 20 -7.43 14.17 -7.87
N ALA A 21 -8.43 14.01 -6.99
CA ALA A 21 -9.37 12.90 -7.06
C ALA A 21 -10.46 13.14 -8.12
N PHE A 22 -10.92 14.38 -8.29
CA PHE A 22 -11.87 14.75 -9.36
C PHE A 22 -11.20 14.85 -10.75
N PHE A 23 -9.95 15.29 -10.79
CA PHE A 23 -9.20 15.57 -12.02
C PHE A 23 -7.84 14.86 -11.98
N PRO A 24 -7.81 13.52 -12.09
CA PRO A 24 -6.58 12.75 -11.99
C PRO A 24 -5.62 13.08 -13.14
N GLY A 25 -4.35 13.32 -12.81
CA GLY A 25 -3.28 13.56 -13.80
C GLY A 25 -3.12 15.02 -14.23
N GLU A 26 -3.96 15.93 -13.75
CA GLU A 26 -3.84 17.35 -14.05
C GLU A 26 -2.66 18.03 -13.33
N ASP A 27 -2.04 19.00 -14.01
CA ASP A 27 -1.05 19.90 -13.44
C ASP A 27 -1.71 21.08 -12.72
N PHE A 28 -1.01 21.61 -11.70
CA PHE A 28 -1.51 22.68 -10.84
C PHE A 28 -0.62 23.93 -10.92
N SER A 29 -1.23 25.11 -11.04
CA SER A 29 -0.58 26.42 -10.86
C SER A 29 -1.14 27.17 -9.65
N HIS A 30 -0.32 28.07 -9.10
CA HIS A 30 -0.68 28.97 -8.01
C HIS A 30 -0.50 30.44 -8.40
N GLU A 31 -0.32 30.72 -9.70
CA GLU A 31 -0.10 32.07 -10.20
C GLU A 31 -1.37 32.66 -10.82
N GLU A 32 -1.73 33.89 -10.43
CA GLU A 32 -2.93 34.58 -10.95
C GLU A 32 -2.90 34.70 -12.49
N LYS A 33 -1.70 34.82 -13.09
CA LYS A 33 -1.53 34.92 -14.55
C LYS A 33 -2.04 33.68 -15.29
N ASP A 34 -2.03 32.52 -14.64
CA ASP A 34 -2.45 31.23 -15.23
C ASP A 34 -3.95 30.99 -15.03
N ALA A 35 -4.65 31.86 -14.28
CA ALA A 35 -6.05 31.70 -13.96
C ALA A 35 -6.95 31.72 -15.21
N ALA A 36 -6.60 32.48 -16.25
CA ALA A 36 -7.38 32.53 -17.51
C ALA A 36 -7.08 31.35 -18.46
N ALA A 37 -5.99 30.62 -18.24
CA ALA A 37 -5.59 29.48 -19.05
C ALA A 37 -6.02 28.14 -18.42
N SER A 38 -6.41 28.12 -17.15
CA SER A 38 -6.89 26.93 -16.45
C SER A 38 -8.31 26.58 -16.85
N HIS A 39 -8.63 25.28 -16.96
CA HIS A 39 -10.01 24.83 -17.19
C HIS A 39 -10.83 24.77 -15.89
N ILE A 40 -10.15 24.68 -14.74
CA ILE A 40 -10.74 24.82 -13.40
C ILE A 40 -9.92 25.85 -12.62
N LEU A 41 -10.59 26.84 -12.07
CA LEU A 41 -10.04 27.85 -11.17
C LEU A 41 -10.68 27.72 -9.79
N VAL A 42 -9.86 27.53 -8.76
CA VAL A 42 -10.28 27.47 -7.36
C VAL A 42 -9.76 28.71 -6.64
N LYS A 43 -10.65 29.52 -6.09
CA LYS A 43 -10.30 30.65 -5.22
C LYS A 43 -10.77 30.37 -3.80
N GLY A 44 -9.89 30.57 -2.83
CA GLY A 44 -10.20 30.45 -1.40
C GLY A 44 -9.82 31.73 -0.67
N THR A 45 -10.81 32.35 -0.01
CA THR A 45 -10.62 33.58 0.75
C THR A 45 -11.00 33.35 2.20
N GLN A 46 -10.02 33.38 3.08
CA GLN A 46 -10.19 33.43 4.52
C GLN A 46 -10.70 34.81 4.94
N GLY A 47 -11.84 34.84 5.63
CA GLY A 47 -12.38 35.98 6.35
C GLY A 47 -12.25 35.83 7.87
N ASP A 48 -12.91 36.70 8.64
CA ASP A 48 -12.96 36.58 10.10
C ASP A 48 -13.99 35.52 10.52
N GLY A 49 -13.50 34.34 10.92
CA GLY A 49 -14.34 33.18 11.27
C GLY A 49 -15.03 32.47 10.09
N THR A 50 -14.93 33.00 8.87
CA THR A 50 -15.51 32.41 7.64
C THR A 50 -14.45 32.03 6.61
N PHE A 51 -14.83 31.14 5.71
CA PHE A 51 -14.05 30.80 4.52
C PHE A 51 -14.98 30.84 3.30
N LEU A 52 -14.60 31.62 2.30
CA LEU A 52 -15.25 31.67 1.00
C LEU A 52 -14.47 30.80 0.03
N LEU A 53 -15.15 29.81 -0.55
CA LEU A 53 -14.60 28.95 -1.59
C LEU A 53 -15.38 29.18 -2.89
N GLU A 54 -14.67 29.47 -3.96
CA GLU A 54 -15.23 29.65 -5.30
C GLU A 54 -14.54 28.70 -6.27
N VAL A 55 -15.32 27.95 -7.06
CA VAL A 55 -14.78 27.12 -8.14
C VAL A 55 -15.45 27.53 -9.44
N SER A 56 -14.63 27.77 -10.46
CA SER A 56 -15.08 28.17 -11.78
C SER A 56 -14.54 27.20 -12.83
N GLU A 57 -15.43 26.65 -13.64
CA GLU A 57 -15.09 25.98 -14.89
C GLU A 57 -14.90 27.02 -15.99
N GLN A 58 -13.81 26.90 -16.74
CA GLN A 58 -13.47 27.82 -17.81
C GLN A 58 -13.32 27.13 -19.15
N ALA A 59 -13.81 27.78 -20.20
CA ALA A 59 -13.55 27.40 -21.59
C ALA A 59 -13.15 28.65 -22.38
N ALA A 60 -12.06 28.56 -23.14
CA ALA A 60 -11.52 29.67 -23.94
C ALA A 60 -11.35 31.00 -23.14
N GLY A 61 -10.89 30.89 -21.89
CA GLY A 61 -10.64 32.03 -21.00
C GLY A 61 -11.89 32.72 -20.45
N LYS A 62 -13.07 32.10 -20.59
CA LYS A 62 -14.32 32.58 -20.00
C LYS A 62 -14.88 31.56 -19.02
N THR A 63 -15.42 32.05 -17.91
CA THR A 63 -16.18 31.23 -16.95
C THR A 63 -17.46 30.72 -17.62
N VAL A 64 -17.57 29.40 -17.74
CA VAL A 64 -18.76 28.72 -18.26
C VAL A 64 -19.70 28.38 -17.12
N ARG A 65 -19.12 27.97 -15.98
CA ARG A 65 -19.86 27.63 -14.77
C ARG A 65 -19.10 28.11 -13.54
N LYS A 66 -19.83 28.59 -12.55
CA LYS A 66 -19.27 29.03 -11.27
C LYS A 66 -20.19 28.61 -10.14
N GLU A 67 -19.59 28.02 -9.11
CA GLU A 67 -20.25 27.70 -7.85
C GLU A 67 -19.40 28.29 -6.73
N ASN A 68 -20.04 28.71 -5.64
CA ASN A 68 -19.34 29.22 -4.47
C ASN A 68 -20.07 28.85 -3.19
N ALA A 69 -19.33 28.85 -2.09
CA ALA A 69 -19.87 28.70 -0.76
C ALA A 69 -19.06 29.54 0.23
N GLU A 70 -19.75 30.37 1.01
CA GLU A 70 -19.22 30.99 2.21
C GLU A 70 -19.75 30.23 3.44
N PHE A 71 -18.86 29.88 4.37
CA PHE A 71 -19.22 29.08 5.54
C PHE A 71 -18.32 29.38 6.73
N ALA A 72 -18.84 29.17 7.93
CA ALA A 72 -18.08 29.28 9.16
C ALA A 72 -17.04 28.15 9.25
N VAL A 73 -15.84 28.48 9.71
CA VAL A 73 -14.74 27.52 9.88
C VAL A 73 -14.11 27.71 11.26
N ASP A 74 -14.32 26.75 12.15
CA ASP A 74 -13.64 26.72 13.44
C ASP A 74 -12.18 26.26 13.26
N ARG A 75 -11.26 27.23 13.37
CA ARG A 75 -9.82 27.00 13.22
C ARG A 75 -9.12 26.61 14.52
N SER A 76 -9.81 26.63 15.66
CA SER A 76 -9.24 26.14 16.93
C SER A 76 -8.90 24.65 16.83
N VAL A 77 -9.65 23.91 16.00
CA VAL A 77 -9.42 22.49 15.70
C VAL A 77 -9.18 22.31 14.20
N ARG A 78 -7.91 22.21 13.79
CA ARG A 78 -7.50 22.04 12.38
C ARG A 78 -8.29 20.95 11.64
N LYS A 79 -8.57 19.82 12.31
CA LYS A 79 -9.32 18.70 11.71
C LYS A 79 -10.73 19.11 11.29
N LEU A 80 -11.46 19.82 12.14
CA LEU A 80 -12.83 20.27 11.85
C LEU A 80 -12.85 21.28 10.70
N ALA A 81 -11.93 22.25 10.73
CA ALA A 81 -11.78 23.22 9.64
C ALA A 81 -11.50 22.53 8.29
N LYS A 82 -10.53 21.61 8.29
CA LYS A 82 -10.16 20.82 7.11
C LYS A 82 -11.36 20.03 6.57
N ASP A 83 -12.05 19.30 7.42
CA ASP A 83 -13.16 18.43 7.00
C ASP A 83 -14.32 19.27 6.43
N GLU A 84 -14.61 20.45 6.99
CA GLU A 84 -15.66 21.34 6.46
C GLU A 84 -15.28 21.95 5.11
N ILE A 85 -14.04 22.41 4.94
CA ILE A 85 -13.54 22.92 3.64
C ILE A 85 -13.65 21.84 2.58
N LYS A 86 -13.23 20.60 2.88
CA LYS A 86 -13.31 19.48 1.93
C LYS A 86 -14.75 19.12 1.58
N ARG A 87 -15.68 19.13 2.55
CA ARG A 87 -17.10 18.87 2.28
C ARG A 87 -17.70 19.93 1.33
N ARG A 88 -17.38 21.21 1.57
CA ARG A 88 -17.87 22.30 0.71
C ARG A 88 -17.27 22.24 -0.69
N LEU A 89 -15.96 22.00 -0.78
CA LEU A 89 -15.29 21.78 -2.06
C LEU A 89 -15.88 20.59 -2.82
N TYR A 90 -16.14 19.46 -2.15
CA TYR A 90 -16.74 18.28 -2.77
C TYR A 90 -18.10 18.59 -3.39
N ARG A 91 -18.99 19.26 -2.65
CA ARG A 91 -20.33 19.61 -3.15
C ARG A 91 -20.26 20.52 -4.37
N ILE A 92 -19.37 21.51 -4.33
CA ILE A 92 -19.14 22.41 -5.46
C ILE A 92 -18.62 21.63 -6.68
N LEU A 93 -17.60 20.79 -6.50
CA LEU A 93 -17.02 20.00 -7.59
C LEU A 93 -18.03 19.01 -8.16
N HIS A 94 -18.76 18.29 -7.30
CA HIS A 94 -19.84 17.39 -7.71
C HIS A 94 -20.92 18.14 -8.50
N ALA A 95 -21.33 19.32 -8.04
CA ALA A 95 -22.28 20.13 -8.78
C ALA A 95 -21.74 20.42 -10.19
N ILE A 96 -20.48 20.89 -10.29
CA ILE A 96 -19.82 21.27 -11.57
C ILE A 96 -19.68 20.06 -12.51
N THR A 97 -19.14 18.95 -12.03
CA THR A 97 -18.72 17.82 -12.90
C THR A 97 -19.76 16.71 -13.00
N GLY A 98 -20.74 16.65 -12.09
CA GLY A 98 -21.65 15.52 -11.94
C GLY A 98 -20.97 14.23 -11.44
N THR A 99 -19.70 14.30 -11.03
CA THR A 99 -18.92 13.13 -10.61
C THR A 99 -19.13 12.82 -9.14
N GLU A 100 -19.31 11.54 -8.82
CA GLU A 100 -19.26 11.03 -7.45
C GLU A 100 -17.98 10.24 -7.23
N LEU A 101 -17.28 10.52 -6.12
CA LEU A 101 -16.10 9.75 -5.75
C LEU A 101 -16.49 8.61 -4.82
N PRO A 102 -16.01 7.37 -5.03
CA PRO A 102 -16.37 6.23 -4.18
C PRO A 102 -16.10 6.45 -2.68
N TRP A 103 -15.01 7.17 -2.36
CA TRP A 103 -14.61 7.51 -0.99
C TRP A 103 -14.99 8.93 -0.56
N GLY A 104 -15.81 9.63 -1.36
CA GLY A 104 -16.21 11.01 -1.11
C GLY A 104 -15.01 11.94 -0.87
N THR A 105 -14.99 12.56 0.30
CA THR A 105 -13.94 13.49 0.74
C THR A 105 -12.72 12.82 1.35
N LEU A 106 -12.74 11.50 1.62
CA LEU A 106 -11.58 10.82 2.17
C LEU A 106 -10.47 10.76 1.12
N THR A 107 -9.30 11.31 1.44
CA THR A 107 -8.07 11.23 0.61
C THR A 107 -6.93 10.51 1.34
N GLY A 108 -7.17 10.07 2.58
CA GLY A 108 -6.20 9.39 3.42
C GLY A 108 -5.89 7.98 2.95
N ILE A 109 -4.72 7.48 3.38
CA ILE A 109 -4.22 6.13 3.04
C ILE A 109 -5.06 5.03 3.70
N ARG A 110 -5.70 5.28 4.85
CA ARG A 110 -6.33 4.24 5.67
C ARG A 110 -7.74 4.65 6.07
N PRO A 111 -8.74 4.37 5.23
CA PRO A 111 -10.12 4.68 5.59
C PRO A 111 -10.65 3.76 6.70
N THR A 112 -10.13 2.54 6.82
CA THR A 112 -10.46 1.52 7.84
C THR A 112 -10.22 2.01 9.27
N LYS A 113 -9.15 2.77 9.49
CA LYS A 113 -8.81 3.33 10.80
C LYS A 113 -9.95 4.13 11.46
N ILE A 114 -10.80 4.79 10.65
CA ILE A 114 -11.96 5.53 11.15
C ILE A 114 -12.98 4.56 11.74
N ALA A 115 -13.39 3.55 10.96
CA ALA A 115 -14.33 2.52 11.39
C ALA A 115 -13.77 1.72 12.58
N LEU A 116 -12.49 1.34 12.54
CA LEU A 116 -11.84 0.60 13.62
C LEU A 116 -11.84 1.39 14.94
N THR A 117 -11.49 2.69 14.89
CA THR A 117 -11.50 3.55 16.09
C THR A 117 -12.91 3.65 16.67
N MET A 118 -13.93 3.85 15.83
CA MET A 118 -15.32 3.92 16.28
C MET A 118 -15.81 2.59 16.87
N LEU A 119 -15.43 1.46 16.28
CA LEU A 119 -15.71 0.13 16.83
C LEU A 119 -15.02 -0.07 18.19
N GLU A 120 -13.80 0.42 18.38
CA GLU A 120 -13.07 0.39 19.66
C GLU A 120 -13.76 1.27 20.72
N GLU A 121 -14.34 2.40 20.31
CA GLU A 121 -15.17 3.29 21.15
C GLU A 121 -16.58 2.73 21.44
N GLY A 122 -16.92 1.55 20.91
CA GLY A 122 -18.19 0.87 21.15
C GLY A 122 -19.36 1.32 20.26
N LYS A 123 -19.08 2.04 19.17
CA LYS A 123 -20.08 2.42 18.17
C LYS A 123 -20.60 1.20 17.39
N THR A 124 -21.88 1.24 17.02
CA THR A 124 -22.49 0.21 16.16
C THR A 124 -22.10 0.42 14.70
N GLU A 125 -22.22 -0.63 13.88
CA GLU A 125 -21.99 -0.53 12.43
C GLU A 125 -22.92 0.50 11.77
N ASP A 126 -24.16 0.65 12.27
CA ASP A 126 -25.11 1.67 11.80
C ASP A 126 -24.67 3.10 12.11
N GLU A 127 -24.15 3.35 13.31
CA GLU A 127 -23.57 4.65 13.66
C GLU A 127 -22.34 4.97 12.81
N ILE A 128 -21.51 3.97 12.51
CA ILE A 128 -20.33 4.15 11.66
C ILE A 128 -20.75 4.45 10.23
N ARG A 129 -21.74 3.74 9.70
CA ARG A 129 -22.28 3.96 8.35
C ARG A 129 -22.85 5.36 8.21
N ASP A 130 -23.69 5.79 9.14
CA ASP A 130 -24.25 7.15 9.15
C ASP A 130 -23.13 8.20 9.22
N TYR A 131 -22.13 8.02 10.08
CA TYR A 131 -21.00 8.93 10.19
C TYR A 131 -20.18 9.01 8.90
N MET A 132 -19.88 7.88 8.27
CA MET A 132 -19.13 7.80 7.02
C MET A 132 -19.87 8.52 5.88
N HIS A 133 -21.17 8.28 5.75
CA HIS A 133 -22.03 8.93 4.75
C HIS A 133 -22.17 10.44 4.99
N THR A 134 -22.42 10.86 6.23
CA THR A 134 -22.73 12.26 6.53
C THR A 134 -21.49 13.15 6.59
N VAL A 135 -20.39 12.65 7.17
CA VAL A 135 -19.17 13.43 7.40
C VAL A 135 -18.26 13.38 6.18
N TYR A 136 -18.18 12.23 5.52
CA TYR A 136 -17.22 12.01 4.45
C TYR A 136 -17.83 11.84 3.07
N PHE A 137 -19.14 11.63 2.94
CA PHE A 137 -19.83 11.37 1.68
C PHE A 137 -19.30 10.12 0.96
N THR A 138 -18.88 9.11 1.72
CA THR A 138 -18.45 7.83 1.15
C THR A 138 -19.63 7.12 0.49
N GLY A 139 -19.40 6.36 -0.58
CA GLY A 139 -20.44 5.53 -1.18
C GLY A 139 -20.79 4.33 -0.27
N GLU A 140 -21.97 3.76 -0.46
CA GLU A 140 -22.47 2.62 0.33
C GLU A 140 -21.48 1.44 0.31
N GLU A 141 -21.06 1.03 -0.88
CA GLU A 141 -20.14 -0.10 -1.05
C GLU A 141 -18.81 0.10 -0.33
N LYS A 142 -18.23 1.30 -0.39
CA LYS A 142 -16.94 1.59 0.27
C LYS A 142 -17.09 1.69 1.79
N THR A 143 -18.25 2.15 2.24
CA THR A 143 -18.60 2.20 3.67
C THR A 143 -18.71 0.79 4.24
N GLU A 144 -19.45 -0.10 3.58
CA GLU A 144 -19.56 -1.51 3.99
C GLU A 144 -18.20 -2.22 3.96
N LEU A 145 -17.41 -2.01 2.91
CA LEU A 145 -16.07 -2.58 2.82
C LEU A 145 -15.17 -2.12 3.98
N ALA A 146 -15.20 -0.84 4.35
CA ALA A 146 -14.41 -0.32 5.46
C ALA A 146 -14.86 -0.89 6.81
N ILE A 147 -16.18 -1.04 7.03
CA ILE A 147 -16.75 -1.65 8.24
C ILE A 147 -16.37 -3.13 8.32
N GLU A 148 -16.56 -3.89 7.23
CA GLU A 148 -16.25 -5.33 7.18
C GLU A 148 -14.76 -5.60 7.50
N VAL A 149 -13.87 -4.84 6.87
CA VAL A 149 -12.42 -4.93 7.13
C VAL A 149 -12.12 -4.57 8.59
N ALA A 150 -12.61 -3.43 9.09
CA ALA A 150 -12.34 -2.97 10.44
C ALA A 150 -12.86 -3.94 11.53
N SER A 151 -14.07 -4.48 11.35
CA SER A 151 -14.65 -5.49 12.24
C SER A 151 -13.77 -6.74 12.31
N ARG A 152 -13.18 -7.14 11.18
CA ARG A 152 -12.30 -8.30 11.14
C ARG A 152 -10.89 -8.01 11.66
N GLU A 153 -10.31 -6.87 11.34
CA GLU A 153 -9.05 -6.42 11.90
C GLU A 153 -9.13 -6.39 13.43
N LYS A 154 -10.21 -5.83 14.00
CA LYS A 154 -10.47 -5.85 15.45
C LYS A 154 -10.45 -7.26 16.03
N LYS A 155 -11.11 -8.22 15.36
CA LYS A 155 -11.14 -9.62 15.79
C LYS A 155 -9.76 -10.28 15.71
N LEU A 156 -9.03 -10.09 14.61
CA LEU A 156 -7.71 -10.70 14.40
C LEU A 156 -6.66 -10.13 15.35
N LEU A 157 -6.68 -8.80 15.55
CA LEU A 157 -5.76 -8.11 16.45
C LEU A 157 -6.04 -8.42 17.93
N SER A 158 -7.27 -8.80 18.31
CA SER A 158 -7.57 -9.18 19.70
C SER A 158 -6.83 -10.43 20.19
N ALA A 159 -6.27 -11.22 19.28
CA ALA A 159 -5.46 -12.39 19.59
C ALA A 159 -3.95 -12.07 19.73
N LEU A 160 -3.55 -10.82 19.50
CA LEU A 160 -2.17 -10.37 19.52
C LEU A 160 -1.91 -9.42 20.69
N ASP A 161 -0.71 -9.47 21.25
CA ASP A 161 -0.19 -8.47 22.20
C ASP A 161 0.53 -7.38 21.40
N TYR A 162 -0.22 -6.67 20.55
CA TYR A 162 0.35 -5.66 19.67
C TYR A 162 0.87 -4.42 20.42
N GLU A 163 0.48 -4.23 21.69
CA GLU A 163 1.01 -3.16 22.56
C GLU A 163 2.47 -3.43 22.97
N ASN A 164 2.78 -4.65 23.41
CA ASN A 164 4.11 -4.99 23.92
C ASN A 164 4.97 -5.76 22.91
N GLY A 165 4.33 -6.44 21.95
CA GLY A 165 4.96 -7.19 20.88
C GLY A 165 5.58 -6.33 19.79
N TYR A 166 6.23 -7.01 18.85
CA TYR A 166 6.73 -6.42 17.62
C TYR A 166 6.69 -7.40 16.46
N SER A 167 6.81 -6.87 15.25
CA SER A 167 7.02 -7.65 14.03
C SER A 167 8.39 -7.37 13.43
N LEU A 168 8.99 -8.39 12.82
CA LEU A 168 10.27 -8.31 12.13
C LEU A 168 10.05 -8.29 10.62
N TYR A 169 10.53 -7.25 9.96
CA TYR A 169 10.58 -7.17 8.50
C TYR A 169 12.03 -7.30 8.02
N VAL A 170 12.31 -8.25 7.14
CA VAL A 170 13.63 -8.41 6.52
C VAL A 170 13.52 -8.09 5.04
N GLY A 171 14.13 -6.97 4.65
CA GLY A 171 14.17 -6.51 3.26
C GLY A 171 15.31 -7.17 2.49
N ILE A 172 14.96 -7.91 1.45
CA ILE A 172 15.90 -8.43 0.46
C ILE A 172 15.79 -7.57 -0.80
N PRO A 173 16.73 -6.66 -1.05
CA PRO A 173 16.59 -5.59 -2.04
C PRO A 173 16.84 -6.09 -3.48
N PHE A 174 16.82 -7.41 -3.73
CA PHE A 174 17.19 -7.99 -5.00
C PHE A 174 15.99 -8.55 -5.77
N CYS A 175 15.97 -8.34 -7.08
CA CYS A 175 15.02 -8.94 -8.01
C CYS A 175 15.76 -9.56 -9.20
N PRO A 176 15.12 -10.46 -9.97
CA PRO A 176 15.67 -10.86 -11.28
C PRO A 176 15.77 -9.66 -12.22
N THR A 177 14.69 -8.87 -12.30
CA THR A 177 14.59 -7.61 -13.07
C THR A 177 13.68 -6.60 -12.39
N THR A 178 13.80 -5.32 -12.76
CA THR A 178 12.92 -4.24 -12.28
C THR A 178 11.69 -4.10 -13.18
N CYS A 179 10.49 -4.33 -12.65
CA CYS A 179 9.22 -4.16 -13.38
C CYS A 179 8.94 -2.68 -13.70
N LEU A 180 8.16 -2.44 -14.75
CA LEU A 180 7.81 -1.09 -15.22
C LEU A 180 7.02 -0.28 -14.18
N TYR A 181 6.08 -0.92 -13.48
CA TYR A 181 5.22 -0.30 -12.46
C TYR A 181 5.87 -0.25 -11.07
N CYS A 182 6.99 -0.94 -10.85
CA CYS A 182 7.57 -1.09 -9.52
C CYS A 182 8.04 0.26 -8.98
N SER A 183 7.67 0.58 -7.75
CA SER A 183 8.14 1.76 -7.03
C SER A 183 9.07 1.44 -5.87
N PHE A 184 9.26 0.15 -5.57
CA PHE A 184 10.21 -0.32 -4.58
C PHE A 184 11.63 -0.21 -5.16
N THR A 185 12.57 0.16 -4.29
CA THR A 185 13.98 0.13 -4.66
C THR A 185 14.42 -1.33 -4.71
N SER A 186 14.68 -1.85 -5.91
CA SER A 186 15.21 -3.19 -6.10
C SER A 186 16.36 -3.19 -7.10
N PHE A 187 17.30 -4.10 -6.89
CA PHE A 187 18.53 -4.22 -7.65
C PHE A 187 18.60 -5.57 -8.36
N PRO A 188 19.03 -5.64 -9.63
CA PRO A 188 19.21 -6.91 -10.33
C PRO A 188 20.23 -7.81 -9.62
N ILE A 189 19.79 -8.99 -9.17
CA ILE A 189 20.61 -9.93 -8.40
C ILE A 189 21.91 -10.32 -9.11
N GLY A 190 21.88 -10.45 -10.45
CA GLY A 190 23.07 -10.81 -11.24
C GLY A 190 24.22 -9.81 -11.15
N VAL A 191 23.95 -8.54 -10.84
CA VAL A 191 24.99 -7.50 -10.63
C VAL A 191 25.60 -7.60 -9.24
N TRP A 192 24.82 -8.05 -8.25
CA TRP A 192 25.18 -8.04 -6.83
C TRP A 192 25.64 -9.40 -6.30
N GLN A 193 25.62 -10.46 -7.12
CA GLN A 193 25.96 -11.82 -6.72
C GLN A 193 27.29 -11.91 -5.95
N LYS A 194 28.34 -11.22 -6.42
CA LYS A 194 29.67 -11.20 -5.78
C LYS A 194 29.74 -10.43 -4.45
N LYS A 195 28.69 -9.68 -4.11
CA LYS A 195 28.58 -8.89 -2.88
C LYS A 195 27.50 -9.42 -1.93
N LEU A 196 26.89 -10.57 -2.24
CA LEU A 196 25.85 -11.15 -1.39
C LEU A 196 26.37 -11.49 0.00
N ASP A 197 27.56 -12.07 0.11
CA ASP A 197 28.16 -12.36 1.43
C ASP A 197 28.39 -11.09 2.25
N SER A 198 28.94 -10.03 1.65
CA SER A 198 29.11 -8.74 2.33
C SER A 198 27.78 -8.11 2.72
N TYR A 199 26.73 -8.27 1.91
CA TYR A 199 25.38 -7.86 2.27
C TYR A 199 24.85 -8.66 3.47
N PHE A 200 25.10 -9.97 3.51
CA PHE A 200 24.65 -10.85 4.59
C PHE A 200 25.38 -10.55 5.88
N GLU A 201 26.68 -10.29 5.85
CA GLU A 201 27.45 -9.85 7.01
C GLU A 201 26.86 -8.58 7.63
N ALA A 202 26.56 -7.58 6.80
CA ALA A 202 25.90 -6.36 7.25
C ALA A 202 24.48 -6.63 7.79
N LEU A 203 23.66 -7.37 7.05
CA LEU A 203 22.30 -7.73 7.48
C LEU A 203 22.29 -8.49 8.82
N PHE A 204 23.17 -9.46 8.99
CA PHE A 204 23.23 -10.29 10.20
C PHE A 204 23.71 -9.47 11.39
N LYS A 205 24.68 -8.56 11.19
CA LYS A 205 25.08 -7.60 12.22
C LYS A 205 23.90 -6.74 12.70
N GLU A 206 23.08 -6.25 11.78
CA GLU A 206 21.87 -5.49 12.12
C GLU A 206 20.80 -6.36 12.81
N LEU A 207 20.55 -7.58 12.33
CA LEU A 207 19.61 -8.52 12.95
C LEU A 207 19.98 -8.85 14.39
N HIS A 208 21.26 -9.14 14.65
CA HIS A 208 21.76 -9.39 16.01
C HIS A 208 21.55 -8.19 16.93
N TYR A 209 21.81 -6.97 16.44
CA TYR A 209 21.56 -5.76 17.21
C TYR A 209 20.06 -5.60 17.55
N VAL A 210 19.18 -5.78 16.56
CA VAL A 210 17.73 -5.70 16.77
C VAL A 210 17.26 -6.74 17.77
N ALA A 211 17.72 -7.98 17.67
CA ALA A 211 17.36 -9.06 18.59
C ALA A 211 17.76 -8.75 20.04
N GLU A 212 18.96 -8.21 20.26
CA GLU A 212 19.41 -7.82 21.61
C GLU A 212 18.56 -6.67 22.17
N LYS A 213 18.25 -5.65 21.37
CA LYS A 213 17.42 -4.51 21.83
C LYS A 213 15.96 -4.87 22.05
N MET A 214 15.45 -5.89 21.36
CA MET A 214 14.06 -6.36 21.49
C MET A 214 13.91 -7.54 22.46
N LYS A 215 14.98 -7.90 23.18
CA LYS A 215 14.98 -9.00 24.13
C LYS A 215 13.88 -8.82 25.19
N GLY A 216 13.09 -9.86 25.39
CA GLY A 216 11.95 -9.86 26.32
C GLY A 216 10.64 -9.34 25.74
N ARG A 217 10.64 -8.77 24.52
CA ARG A 217 9.40 -8.42 23.80
C ARG A 217 8.94 -9.60 22.92
N PRO A 218 7.64 -9.93 22.87
CA PRO A 218 7.12 -10.97 21.99
C PRO A 218 7.33 -10.63 20.51
N LEU A 219 7.94 -11.54 19.75
CA LEU A 219 7.97 -11.46 18.28
C LEU A 219 6.74 -12.17 17.73
N GLU A 220 5.86 -11.43 17.04
CA GLU A 220 4.56 -11.96 16.59
C GLU A 220 4.56 -12.39 15.12
N THR A 221 5.21 -11.61 14.25
CA THR A 221 5.30 -11.94 12.83
C THR A 221 6.70 -11.70 12.29
N VAL A 222 7.08 -12.52 11.32
CA VAL A 222 8.30 -12.35 10.52
C VAL A 222 7.90 -12.28 9.05
N TYR A 223 8.38 -11.24 8.37
CA TYR A 223 8.04 -11.01 6.97
C TYR A 223 9.29 -10.72 6.14
N PHE A 224 9.57 -11.58 5.15
CA PHE A 224 10.64 -11.35 4.19
C PHE A 224 10.05 -10.78 2.91
N GLY A 225 10.49 -9.58 2.52
CA GLY A 225 9.99 -8.88 1.34
C GLY A 225 11.02 -7.97 0.69
N GLY A 226 10.55 -6.93 0.01
CA GLY A 226 11.39 -5.85 -0.52
C GLY A 226 11.48 -5.92 -2.05
N GLY A 227 12.55 -6.53 -2.55
CA GLY A 227 12.64 -6.96 -3.93
C GLY A 227 11.87 -8.27 -4.10
N THR A 228 12.59 -9.37 -4.13
CA THR A 228 12.02 -10.72 -4.16
C THR A 228 12.98 -11.64 -3.43
N PRO A 229 12.69 -12.02 -2.17
CA PRO A 229 13.53 -12.93 -1.37
C PRO A 229 13.95 -14.20 -2.11
N THR A 230 13.06 -14.79 -2.91
CA THR A 230 13.37 -15.97 -3.73
C THR A 230 14.31 -15.70 -4.91
N SER A 231 14.78 -14.47 -5.13
CA SER A 231 15.90 -14.19 -6.05
C SER A 231 17.22 -14.75 -5.52
N LEU A 232 17.35 -14.91 -4.21
CA LEU A 232 18.44 -15.65 -3.60
C LEU A 232 18.40 -17.11 -4.09
N ASP A 233 19.57 -17.74 -4.23
CA ASP A 233 19.62 -19.19 -4.41
C ASP A 233 19.18 -19.91 -3.11
N ALA A 234 19.00 -21.23 -3.20
CA ALA A 234 18.49 -22.01 -2.08
C ALA A 234 19.44 -22.01 -0.87
N GLU A 235 20.75 -21.97 -1.08
CA GLU A 235 21.75 -21.95 -0.01
C GLU A 235 21.70 -20.62 0.77
N HIS A 236 21.69 -19.49 0.06
CA HIS A 236 21.57 -18.18 0.70
C HIS A 236 20.22 -18.00 1.39
N LEU A 237 19.14 -18.53 0.81
CA LEU A 237 17.82 -18.51 1.44
C LEU A 237 17.78 -19.36 2.71
N ASP A 238 18.36 -20.56 2.70
CA ASP A 238 18.47 -21.45 3.87
C ASP A 238 19.31 -20.79 4.98
N ARG A 239 20.44 -20.18 4.61
CA ARG A 239 21.33 -19.47 5.53
C ARG A 239 20.63 -18.28 6.20
N LEU A 240 19.90 -17.45 5.44
CA LEU A 240 19.17 -16.31 5.97
C LEU A 240 18.06 -16.74 6.95
N ILE A 241 17.24 -17.73 6.57
CA ILE A 241 16.15 -18.18 7.42
C ILE A 241 16.69 -18.84 8.69
N THR A 242 17.77 -19.61 8.56
CA THR A 242 18.48 -20.20 9.71
C THR A 242 18.94 -19.10 10.67
N GLU A 243 19.61 -18.07 10.17
CA GLU A 243 20.10 -16.95 10.99
C GLU A 243 18.97 -16.25 11.76
N VAL A 244 17.84 -15.96 11.09
CA VAL A 244 16.69 -15.35 11.76
C VAL A 244 16.13 -16.27 12.85
N LYS A 245 15.97 -17.55 12.57
CA LYS A 245 15.42 -18.51 13.54
C LYS A 245 16.35 -18.82 14.72
N THR A 246 17.67 -18.66 14.55
CA THR A 246 18.63 -18.82 15.65
C THR A 246 18.81 -17.54 16.46
N THR A 247 18.60 -16.38 15.84
CA THR A 247 18.79 -15.06 16.45
C THR A 247 17.56 -14.62 17.26
N PHE A 248 16.35 -14.95 16.80
CA PHE A 248 15.10 -14.48 17.39
C PHE A 248 14.31 -15.59 18.10
N PRO A 249 13.54 -15.27 19.16
CA PRO A 249 12.65 -16.23 19.81
C PRO A 249 11.43 -16.51 18.91
N MET A 250 11.38 -17.72 18.35
CA MET A 250 10.35 -18.11 17.39
C MET A 250 9.09 -18.74 18.03
N ASP A 251 9.06 -18.90 19.36
CA ASP A 251 8.02 -19.63 20.10
C ASP A 251 6.65 -18.97 20.06
N ARG A 252 6.59 -17.65 19.83
CA ARG A 252 5.35 -16.86 19.74
C ARG A 252 5.04 -16.34 18.34
N VAL A 253 5.84 -16.71 17.34
CA VAL A 253 5.65 -16.26 15.96
C VAL A 253 4.41 -16.95 15.38
N GLN A 254 3.37 -16.17 15.13
CA GLN A 254 2.10 -16.63 14.57
C GLN A 254 2.17 -16.72 13.04
N GLU A 255 3.00 -15.89 12.42
CA GLU A 255 3.17 -15.85 10.97
C GLU A 255 4.64 -15.67 10.57
N PHE A 256 5.11 -16.53 9.68
CA PHE A 256 6.37 -16.34 8.95
C PHE A 256 6.07 -16.34 7.45
N THR A 257 6.06 -15.14 6.87
CA THR A 257 5.81 -14.90 5.45
C THR A 257 7.11 -14.71 4.67
N VAL A 258 7.24 -15.39 3.53
CA VAL A 258 8.31 -15.13 2.56
C VAL A 258 7.70 -14.78 1.20
N GLU A 259 7.98 -13.58 0.70
CA GLU A 259 7.55 -13.21 -0.64
C GLU A 259 8.28 -14.03 -1.72
N ALA A 260 7.51 -14.68 -2.58
CA ALA A 260 7.99 -15.32 -3.81
C ALA A 260 7.34 -14.67 -5.04
N GLY A 261 7.16 -13.34 -4.99
CA GLY A 261 6.37 -12.55 -5.93
C GLY A 261 6.88 -12.51 -7.38
N ARG A 262 7.93 -13.25 -7.72
CA ARG A 262 8.49 -13.42 -9.06
C ARG A 262 8.51 -14.91 -9.40
N PRO A 263 7.55 -15.41 -10.21
CA PRO A 263 7.51 -16.80 -10.66
C PRO A 263 8.83 -17.30 -11.27
N ASP A 264 9.53 -16.41 -12.00
CA ASP A 264 10.85 -16.64 -12.61
C ASP A 264 11.99 -16.83 -11.61
N SER A 265 11.76 -16.60 -10.31
CA SER A 265 12.73 -16.84 -9.25
C SER A 265 12.47 -18.12 -8.45
N ILE A 266 11.31 -18.76 -8.64
CA ILE A 266 10.87 -19.91 -7.86
C ILE A 266 11.44 -21.20 -8.46
N THR A 267 12.10 -21.99 -7.61
CA THR A 267 12.55 -23.34 -7.94
C THR A 267 12.06 -24.32 -6.86
N GLU A 268 11.96 -25.60 -7.22
CA GLU A 268 11.56 -26.65 -6.27
C GLU A 268 12.48 -26.70 -5.05
N GLU A 269 13.79 -26.55 -5.27
CA GLU A 269 14.80 -26.50 -4.21
C GLU A 269 14.52 -25.39 -3.18
N LYS A 270 14.21 -24.18 -3.64
CA LYS A 270 13.86 -23.06 -2.77
C LYS A 270 12.56 -23.33 -2.01
N LEU A 271 11.54 -23.89 -2.67
CA LEU A 271 10.29 -24.27 -2.01
C LEU A 271 10.52 -25.33 -0.92
N ARG A 272 11.43 -26.29 -1.15
CA ARG A 272 11.84 -27.28 -0.15
C ARG A 272 12.56 -26.64 1.04
N VAL A 273 13.40 -25.62 0.81
CA VAL A 273 14.01 -24.82 1.89
C VAL A 273 12.94 -24.11 2.72
N LEU A 274 11.97 -23.43 2.07
CA LEU A 274 10.87 -22.78 2.77
C LEU A 274 10.06 -23.80 3.60
N LYS A 275 9.77 -24.97 3.04
CA LYS A 275 9.04 -26.03 3.75
C LYS A 275 9.82 -26.59 4.93
N LYS A 276 11.13 -26.85 4.75
CA LYS A 276 12.06 -27.30 5.80
C LYS A 276 12.04 -26.36 7.01
N HIS A 277 11.96 -25.06 6.77
CA HIS A 277 11.94 -24.06 7.85
C HIS A 277 10.54 -23.78 8.43
N GLY A 278 9.49 -24.40 7.91
CA GLY A 278 8.13 -24.21 8.40
C GLY A 278 7.57 -22.82 8.08
N ILE A 279 7.95 -22.24 6.94
CA ILE A 279 7.37 -20.98 6.45
C ILE A 279 5.86 -21.16 6.29
N THR A 280 5.09 -20.27 6.90
CA THR A 280 3.64 -20.42 7.04
C THR A 280 2.86 -19.78 5.90
N ARG A 281 3.48 -18.85 5.16
CA ARG A 281 2.84 -18.14 4.05
C ARG A 281 3.84 -17.73 2.98
N ILE A 282 3.43 -17.84 1.72
CA ILE A 282 4.19 -17.34 0.57
C ILE A 282 3.30 -16.50 -0.36
N SER A 283 3.92 -15.75 -1.27
CA SER A 283 3.21 -15.09 -2.37
C SER A 283 3.72 -15.59 -3.72
N ILE A 284 2.83 -15.84 -4.69
CA ILE A 284 3.16 -16.17 -6.08
C ILE A 284 2.36 -15.24 -6.96
N ASN A 285 3.01 -14.18 -7.44
CA ASN A 285 2.29 -13.03 -7.96
C ASN A 285 2.39 -12.94 -9.49
N PRO A 286 1.33 -13.24 -10.26
CA PRO A 286 1.33 -13.04 -11.70
C PRO A 286 1.26 -11.55 -12.06
N GLN A 287 0.61 -10.73 -11.22
CA GLN A 287 0.18 -9.35 -11.52
C GLN A 287 -0.94 -9.30 -12.57
N THR A 288 -0.83 -10.08 -13.64
CA THR A 288 -1.85 -10.29 -14.68
C THR A 288 -1.61 -11.66 -15.32
N MET A 289 -2.65 -12.34 -15.80
CA MET A 289 -2.50 -13.63 -16.52
C MET A 289 -2.59 -13.45 -18.04
N ASN A 290 -2.20 -12.27 -18.52
CA ASN A 290 -2.16 -11.88 -19.93
C ASN A 290 -0.70 -11.75 -20.40
N GLN A 291 -0.30 -12.60 -21.35
CA GLN A 291 1.10 -12.72 -21.76
C GLN A 291 1.67 -11.43 -22.39
N GLU A 292 0.89 -10.73 -23.20
CA GLU A 292 1.32 -9.47 -23.82
C GLU A 292 1.49 -8.35 -22.79
N THR A 293 0.59 -8.27 -21.81
CA THR A 293 0.70 -7.32 -20.70
C THR A 293 1.94 -7.62 -19.84
N LEU A 294 2.23 -8.90 -19.55
CA LEU A 294 3.44 -9.31 -18.83
C LEU A 294 4.73 -8.82 -19.52
N LYS A 295 4.82 -9.02 -20.84
CA LYS A 295 5.96 -8.52 -21.65
C LYS A 295 6.08 -7.01 -21.56
N LEU A 296 4.96 -6.29 -21.71
CA LEU A 296 4.93 -4.82 -21.69
C LEU A 296 5.41 -4.25 -20.35
N ILE A 297 5.05 -4.88 -19.24
CA ILE A 297 5.41 -4.42 -17.89
C ILE A 297 6.79 -4.93 -17.43
N GLY A 298 7.53 -5.62 -18.30
CA GLY A 298 8.90 -6.10 -18.02
C GLY A 298 8.97 -7.34 -17.13
N ARG A 299 7.93 -8.18 -17.13
CA ARG A 299 7.93 -9.50 -16.50
C ARG A 299 8.21 -10.56 -17.56
N HIS A 300 9.27 -11.34 -17.37
CA HIS A 300 9.76 -12.28 -18.39
C HIS A 300 9.25 -13.71 -18.24
N HIS A 301 8.46 -14.01 -17.22
CA HIS A 301 7.81 -15.32 -17.12
C HIS A 301 6.59 -15.42 -18.02
N THR A 302 6.18 -16.66 -18.24
CA THR A 302 4.94 -16.99 -18.92
C THR A 302 3.80 -17.24 -17.93
N VAL A 303 2.57 -17.19 -18.42
CA VAL A 303 1.39 -17.57 -17.65
C VAL A 303 1.47 -19.05 -17.22
N ASP A 304 2.00 -19.92 -18.08
CA ASP A 304 2.16 -21.34 -17.78
C ASP A 304 3.17 -21.57 -16.66
N GLU A 305 4.26 -20.80 -16.61
CA GLU A 305 5.21 -20.85 -15.50
C GLU A 305 4.56 -20.44 -14.17
N VAL A 306 3.67 -19.44 -14.15
CA VAL A 306 2.91 -19.11 -12.93
C VAL A 306 2.11 -20.32 -12.44
N ILE A 307 1.38 -20.96 -13.35
CA ILE A 307 0.53 -22.12 -13.06
C ILE A 307 1.39 -23.29 -12.55
N GLU A 308 2.52 -23.57 -13.23
CA GLU A 308 3.47 -24.59 -12.85
C GLU A 308 4.03 -24.34 -11.44
N LYS A 309 4.55 -23.13 -11.17
CA LYS A 309 5.15 -22.81 -9.85
C LYS A 309 4.12 -22.85 -8.74
N PHE A 310 2.88 -22.43 -9.01
CA PHE A 310 1.79 -22.54 -8.04
C PHE A 310 1.48 -23.99 -7.70
N ARG A 311 1.36 -24.87 -8.71
CA ARG A 311 1.09 -26.30 -8.52
C ARG A 311 2.21 -26.99 -7.75
N ILE A 312 3.48 -26.74 -8.10
CA ILE A 312 4.64 -27.29 -7.37
C ILE A 312 4.62 -26.84 -5.90
N ALA A 313 4.33 -25.57 -5.63
CA ALA A 313 4.22 -25.08 -4.26
C ALA A 313 3.11 -25.80 -3.46
N ARG A 314 1.93 -26.01 -4.07
CA ARG A 314 0.84 -26.79 -3.48
C ARG A 314 1.24 -28.25 -3.23
N GLU A 315 1.87 -28.91 -4.20
CA GLU A 315 2.34 -30.30 -4.09
C GLU A 315 3.38 -30.49 -2.97
N LEU A 316 4.23 -29.49 -2.74
CA LEU A 316 5.17 -29.46 -1.61
C LEU A 316 4.52 -29.09 -0.27
N GLY A 317 3.20 -28.91 -0.25
CA GLY A 317 2.41 -28.69 0.95
C GLY A 317 2.40 -27.25 1.45
N MET A 318 2.56 -26.26 0.55
CA MET A 318 2.25 -24.87 0.87
C MET A 318 0.74 -24.67 0.85
N ASP A 319 0.16 -24.35 2.01
CA ASP A 319 -1.29 -24.27 2.22
C ASP A 319 -1.77 -22.84 2.50
N ASN A 320 -0.90 -21.84 2.37
CA ASN A 320 -1.23 -20.42 2.44
C ASN A 320 -0.44 -19.65 1.37
N ILE A 321 -1.02 -19.60 0.15
CA ILE A 321 -0.45 -18.94 -1.02
C ILE A 321 -1.31 -17.73 -1.37
N ASN A 322 -0.67 -16.56 -1.34
CA ASN A 322 -1.25 -15.32 -1.83
C ASN A 322 -0.91 -15.07 -3.30
N MET A 323 -1.83 -14.49 -4.06
CA MET A 323 -1.56 -13.98 -5.39
C MET A 323 -1.89 -12.50 -5.47
N ASP A 324 -0.91 -11.67 -5.86
CA ASP A 324 -1.14 -10.25 -6.15
C ASP A 324 -1.46 -10.04 -7.63
N ILE A 325 -2.54 -9.30 -7.89
CA ILE A 325 -2.90 -8.78 -9.21
C ILE A 325 -2.90 -7.25 -9.21
N ILE A 326 -2.64 -6.66 -10.37
CA ILE A 326 -2.72 -5.21 -10.57
C ILE A 326 -3.77 -4.94 -11.65
N VAL A 327 -4.77 -4.14 -11.31
CA VAL A 327 -5.82 -3.68 -12.23
C VAL A 327 -5.46 -2.30 -12.77
N GLY A 328 -5.65 -2.14 -14.08
CA GLY A 328 -5.39 -0.90 -14.80
C GLY A 328 -3.97 -0.82 -15.35
N LEU A 329 -3.34 -1.96 -15.62
CA LEU A 329 -2.03 -2.02 -16.29
C LEU A 329 -2.09 -1.44 -17.71
N PRO A 330 -0.95 -1.02 -18.30
CA PRO A 330 -0.94 -0.47 -19.65
C PRO A 330 -1.52 -1.43 -20.69
N GLY A 331 -2.52 -0.94 -21.43
CA GLY A 331 -3.23 -1.71 -22.44
C GLY A 331 -4.28 -2.67 -21.88
N GLU A 332 -4.52 -2.66 -20.56
CA GLU A 332 -5.46 -3.57 -19.91
C GLU A 332 -6.93 -3.16 -20.14
N ASP A 333 -7.76 -4.13 -20.44
CA ASP A 333 -9.22 -3.98 -20.55
C ASP A 333 -10.00 -4.96 -19.69
N MET A 334 -11.33 -4.82 -19.70
CA MET A 334 -12.21 -5.65 -18.88
C MET A 334 -12.09 -7.14 -19.24
N GLU A 335 -11.95 -7.47 -20.52
CA GLU A 335 -11.81 -8.86 -20.98
C GLU A 335 -10.52 -9.49 -20.46
N GLN A 336 -9.43 -8.72 -20.45
CA GLN A 336 -8.15 -9.13 -19.89
C GLN A 336 -8.18 -9.27 -18.36
N VAL A 337 -8.90 -8.39 -17.65
CA VAL A 337 -9.16 -8.54 -16.22
C VAL A 337 -9.94 -9.82 -15.94
N GLN A 338 -11.02 -10.08 -16.68
CA GLN A 338 -11.83 -11.30 -16.55
C GLN A 338 -11.01 -12.56 -16.85
N THR A 339 -10.16 -12.53 -17.87
CA THR A 339 -9.22 -13.62 -18.18
C THR A 339 -8.27 -13.89 -17.02
N THR A 340 -7.74 -12.82 -16.40
CA THR A 340 -6.90 -12.94 -15.21
C THR A 340 -7.66 -13.59 -14.06
N LEU A 341 -8.85 -13.09 -13.75
CA LEU A 341 -9.68 -13.59 -12.66
C LEU A 341 -10.13 -15.05 -12.87
N SER A 342 -10.46 -15.46 -14.09
CA SER A 342 -10.79 -16.85 -14.42
C SER A 342 -9.64 -17.80 -14.10
N LYS A 343 -8.42 -17.44 -14.53
CA LYS A 343 -7.22 -18.26 -14.27
C LYS A 343 -6.84 -18.29 -12.78
N ILE A 344 -6.99 -17.17 -12.07
CA ILE A 344 -6.79 -17.13 -10.62
C ILE A 344 -7.79 -18.05 -9.90
N ARG A 345 -9.06 -18.05 -10.33
CA ARG A 345 -10.10 -18.92 -9.79
C ARG A 345 -9.78 -20.40 -9.98
N GLU A 346 -9.26 -20.78 -11.15
CA GLU A 346 -8.81 -22.15 -11.43
C GLU A 346 -7.64 -22.59 -10.53
N LEU A 347 -6.74 -21.67 -10.18
CA LEU A 347 -5.63 -21.95 -9.26
C LEU A 347 -6.08 -22.05 -7.80
N ALA A 348 -7.18 -21.38 -7.43
CA ALA A 348 -7.72 -21.34 -6.07
C ALA A 348 -6.67 -21.01 -4.98
N PRO A 349 -6.05 -19.81 -5.03
CA PRO A 349 -5.17 -19.35 -3.95
C PRO A 349 -5.94 -19.11 -2.64
N ASP A 350 -5.22 -19.16 -1.52
CA ASP A 350 -5.79 -18.91 -0.18
C ASP A 350 -5.96 -17.42 0.09
N SER A 351 -5.29 -16.57 -0.69
CA SER A 351 -5.44 -15.13 -0.66
C SER A 351 -5.26 -14.51 -2.04
N LEU A 352 -6.00 -13.42 -2.27
CA LEU A 352 -5.91 -12.59 -3.46
C LEU A 352 -5.74 -11.15 -2.99
N THR A 353 -4.63 -10.50 -3.36
CA THR A 353 -4.51 -9.05 -3.16
C THR A 353 -4.73 -8.36 -4.49
N VAL A 354 -5.68 -7.43 -4.51
CA VAL A 354 -6.00 -6.62 -5.66
C VAL A 354 -5.39 -5.24 -5.46
N HIS A 355 -4.46 -4.88 -6.34
CA HIS A 355 -3.92 -3.54 -6.39
C HIS A 355 -4.54 -2.76 -7.55
N SER A 356 -4.99 -1.55 -7.28
CA SER A 356 -5.30 -0.60 -8.35
C SER A 356 -4.02 0.17 -8.70
N LEU A 357 -3.66 0.21 -9.98
CA LEU A 357 -2.40 0.82 -10.42
C LEU A 357 -2.28 2.27 -9.95
N ALA A 358 -1.20 2.57 -9.23
CA ALA A 358 -0.80 3.91 -8.84
C ALA A 358 0.53 4.26 -9.52
N ILE A 359 0.52 5.22 -10.44
CA ILE A 359 1.74 5.63 -11.13
C ILE A 359 2.59 6.49 -10.19
N LYS A 360 3.68 5.90 -9.65
CA LYS A 360 4.63 6.61 -8.78
C LYS A 360 5.68 7.34 -9.59
N ARG A 361 6.16 8.47 -9.06
CA ARG A 361 7.17 9.32 -9.71
C ARG A 361 8.45 8.55 -10.12
N ALA A 362 8.90 7.65 -9.25
CA ALA A 362 10.12 6.87 -9.43
C ALA A 362 9.94 5.61 -10.30
N ALA A 363 8.70 5.19 -10.59
CA ALA A 363 8.48 4.02 -11.43
C ALA A 363 8.89 4.33 -12.88
N ARG A 364 9.44 3.33 -13.58
CA ARG A 364 9.84 3.48 -14.99
C ARG A 364 8.65 3.87 -15.87
N LEU A 365 7.44 3.42 -15.53
CA LEU A 365 6.20 3.83 -16.18
C LEU A 365 6.03 5.37 -16.18
N ASN A 366 6.45 6.03 -15.10
CA ASN A 366 6.38 7.48 -14.99
C ASN A 366 7.56 8.17 -15.68
N THR A 367 8.79 7.65 -15.54
CA THR A 367 9.98 8.28 -16.13
C THR A 367 10.06 8.10 -17.64
N MET A 368 9.33 7.13 -18.19
CA MET A 368 9.28 6.81 -19.62
C MET A 368 7.89 7.06 -20.21
N LYS A 369 7.10 7.97 -19.61
CA LYS A 369 5.70 8.27 -19.97
C LYS A 369 5.46 8.43 -21.47
N ASP A 370 6.35 9.13 -22.17
CA ASP A 370 6.20 9.38 -23.61
C ASP A 370 6.16 8.11 -24.46
N GLN A 371 6.79 7.02 -23.99
CA GLN A 371 6.79 5.72 -24.68
C GLN A 371 5.49 4.94 -24.46
N TYR A 372 4.74 5.27 -23.39
CA TYR A 372 3.53 4.56 -23.00
C TYR A 372 2.27 5.41 -23.11
N LYS A 373 2.37 6.63 -23.63
CA LYS A 373 1.26 7.59 -23.75
C LYS A 373 0.07 7.09 -24.56
N ASP A 374 0.33 6.19 -25.52
CA ASP A 374 -0.69 5.63 -26.41
C ASP A 374 -1.42 4.43 -25.78
N TYR A 375 -0.93 3.91 -24.65
CA TYR A 375 -1.60 2.84 -23.92
C TYR A 375 -2.69 3.43 -23.02
N ARG A 376 -3.86 2.80 -23.05
CA ARG A 376 -4.88 3.05 -22.04
C ARG A 376 -4.39 2.54 -20.69
N ILE A 377 -4.27 3.45 -19.72
CA ILE A 377 -3.94 3.15 -18.32
C ILE A 377 -5.08 3.67 -17.47
N THR A 378 -6.17 2.91 -17.44
CA THR A 378 -7.40 3.31 -16.74
C THR A 378 -7.84 2.17 -15.83
N ASN A 379 -8.25 2.53 -14.63
CA ASN A 379 -9.00 1.64 -13.76
C ASN A 379 -10.45 2.13 -13.67
N THR A 380 -11.41 1.23 -13.75
CA THR A 380 -12.84 1.54 -13.68
C THR A 380 -13.47 0.90 -12.46
N GLY A 381 -14.60 1.46 -11.99
CA GLY A 381 -15.35 0.87 -10.88
C GLY A 381 -15.78 -0.56 -11.20
N GLU A 382 -16.24 -0.80 -12.44
CA GLU A 382 -16.63 -2.11 -12.93
C GLU A 382 -15.51 -3.15 -12.81
N MET A 383 -14.25 -2.79 -13.13
CA MET A 383 -13.12 -3.72 -13.01
C MET A 383 -12.86 -4.10 -11.55
N ILE A 384 -12.92 -3.12 -10.64
CA ILE A 384 -12.79 -3.36 -9.20
C ILE A 384 -13.94 -4.23 -8.68
N ASP A 385 -15.17 -3.97 -9.13
CA ASP A 385 -16.36 -4.75 -8.75
C ASP A 385 -16.25 -6.21 -9.18
N GLU A 386 -15.75 -6.47 -10.40
CA GLU A 386 -15.54 -7.83 -10.89
C GLU A 386 -14.48 -8.57 -10.07
N THR A 387 -13.43 -7.87 -9.60
CA THR A 387 -12.42 -8.46 -8.70
C THR A 387 -13.00 -8.84 -7.34
N ARG A 388 -13.82 -7.95 -6.74
CA ARG A 388 -14.50 -8.18 -5.46
C ARG A 388 -15.47 -9.34 -5.57
N LYS A 389 -16.28 -9.36 -6.62
CA LYS A 389 -17.24 -10.42 -6.92
C LYS A 389 -16.53 -11.76 -7.06
N THR A 390 -15.45 -11.83 -7.83
CA THR A 390 -14.67 -13.06 -7.99
C THR A 390 -14.06 -13.53 -6.67
N ALA A 391 -13.49 -12.62 -5.87
CA ALA A 391 -12.96 -12.97 -4.54
C ALA A 391 -14.05 -13.59 -3.64
N LYS A 392 -15.25 -12.99 -3.63
CA LYS A 392 -16.40 -13.51 -2.88
C LYS A 392 -16.86 -14.88 -3.39
N GLU A 393 -16.93 -15.08 -4.71
CA GLU A 393 -17.28 -16.38 -5.33
C GLU A 393 -16.27 -17.48 -4.98
N MET A 394 -15.01 -17.11 -4.75
CA MET A 394 -13.95 -18.02 -4.26
C MET A 394 -14.00 -18.26 -2.75
N GLY A 395 -14.94 -17.64 -2.02
CA GLY A 395 -15.02 -17.72 -0.55
C GLY A 395 -13.97 -16.90 0.19
N LEU A 396 -13.32 -15.94 -0.50
CA LEU A 396 -12.35 -15.03 0.09
C LEU A 396 -13.06 -13.78 0.63
N VAL A 397 -12.62 -13.29 1.78
CA VAL A 397 -13.18 -12.12 2.47
C VAL A 397 -12.14 -10.99 2.57
N PRO A 398 -12.52 -9.69 2.51
CA PRO A 398 -11.60 -8.54 2.55
C PRO A 398 -11.06 -8.22 3.96
N TYR A 399 -9.75 -8.37 4.19
CA TYR A 399 -9.16 -8.43 5.55
C TYR A 399 -8.24 -7.28 5.91
N TYR A 400 -7.75 -6.57 4.90
CA TYR A 400 -7.02 -5.34 5.07
C TYR A 400 -7.24 -4.50 3.82
N LEU A 401 -7.16 -3.19 3.99
CA LEU A 401 -7.36 -2.25 2.90
C LEU A 401 -6.51 -1.01 3.10
N TYR A 402 -5.93 -0.53 2.01
CA TYR A 402 -5.23 0.75 2.02
C TYR A 402 -5.35 1.46 0.68
N ARG A 403 -5.15 2.76 0.70
CA ARG A 403 -5.18 3.65 -0.45
C ARG A 403 -3.81 4.28 -0.63
N GLN A 404 -3.47 4.58 -1.86
CA GLN A 404 -2.23 5.24 -2.22
C GLN A 404 -2.54 6.63 -2.78
N LYS A 405 -1.66 7.59 -2.50
CA LYS A 405 -1.71 8.88 -3.20
C LYS A 405 -1.52 8.65 -4.70
N ASN A 406 -2.33 9.34 -5.51
CA ASN A 406 -2.35 9.32 -6.97
C ASN A 406 -2.79 7.98 -7.58
N MET A 407 -3.76 7.30 -6.96
CA MET A 407 -4.42 6.16 -7.60
C MET A 407 -5.38 6.64 -8.69
N ALA A 408 -5.29 6.03 -9.88
CA ALA A 408 -6.27 6.27 -10.92
C ALA A 408 -7.67 5.90 -10.41
N GLY A 409 -8.65 6.77 -10.61
CA GLY A 409 -10.05 6.53 -10.18
C GLY A 409 -10.31 6.60 -8.67
N ASN A 410 -9.32 7.00 -7.86
CA ASN A 410 -9.48 7.15 -6.40
C ASN A 410 -9.89 5.86 -5.66
N PHE A 411 -9.53 4.69 -6.20
CA PHE A 411 -9.83 3.38 -5.61
C PHE A 411 -8.88 3.01 -4.46
N GLU A 412 -8.87 1.72 -4.11
CA GLU A 412 -8.17 1.11 -2.99
C GLU A 412 -7.43 -0.15 -3.42
N ASN A 413 -6.49 -0.57 -2.59
CA ASN A 413 -5.89 -1.88 -2.62
C ASN A 413 -6.53 -2.70 -1.52
N VAL A 414 -6.98 -3.92 -1.84
CA VAL A 414 -7.70 -4.79 -0.90
C VAL A 414 -7.05 -6.17 -0.89
N GLY A 415 -6.77 -6.68 0.29
CA GLY A 415 -6.47 -8.09 0.47
C GLY A 415 -7.71 -8.89 0.78
N TYR A 416 -7.92 -9.94 0.02
CA TYR A 416 -8.92 -10.96 0.28
C TYR A 416 -8.21 -12.24 0.73
N ALA A 417 -8.78 -12.94 1.70
CA ALA A 417 -8.25 -14.22 2.17
C ALA A 417 -9.36 -15.15 2.56
N ALA A 418 -9.13 -16.46 2.42
CA ALA A 418 -9.95 -17.46 3.08
C ALA A 418 -9.86 -17.25 4.61
N PRO A 419 -10.95 -17.46 5.37
CA PRO A 419 -10.90 -17.32 6.82
C PRO A 419 -9.78 -18.17 7.44
N GLY A 420 -8.94 -17.56 8.28
CA GLY A 420 -7.78 -18.21 8.90
C GLY A 420 -6.51 -18.20 8.03
N LYS A 421 -6.53 -17.58 6.85
CA LYS A 421 -5.39 -17.43 5.94
C LYS A 421 -5.00 -15.96 5.71
N GLU A 422 -5.52 -15.05 6.54
CA GLU A 422 -5.16 -13.64 6.53
C GLU A 422 -3.67 -13.42 6.78
N CYS A 423 -3.14 -12.28 6.31
CA CYS A 423 -1.77 -11.86 6.61
C CYS A 423 -1.77 -10.89 7.80
N LEU A 424 -1.31 -11.35 8.95
CA LEU A 424 -1.26 -10.56 10.18
C LEU A 424 -0.29 -9.38 10.03
N TYR A 425 0.87 -9.61 9.41
CA TYR A 425 1.85 -8.55 9.18
C TYR A 425 1.23 -7.38 8.40
N ASN A 426 0.46 -7.68 7.34
CA ASN A 426 -0.21 -6.65 6.52
C ASN A 426 -1.18 -5.79 7.33
N ILE A 427 -1.94 -6.38 8.25
CA ILE A 427 -2.82 -5.63 9.15
C ILE A 427 -1.98 -4.75 10.08
N LEU A 428 -0.96 -5.32 10.74
CA LEU A 428 -0.13 -4.61 11.73
C LEU A 428 0.62 -3.40 11.12
N ILE A 429 1.21 -3.56 9.94
CA ILE A 429 1.93 -2.49 9.23
C ILE A 429 0.97 -1.43 8.67
N MET A 430 -0.24 -1.85 8.24
CA MET A 430 -1.24 -0.92 7.73
C MET A 430 -1.91 -0.19 8.89
N GLU A 431 -2.45 -0.83 9.91
CA GLU A 431 -3.08 -0.11 11.01
C GLU A 431 -2.09 0.65 11.91
N GLU A 432 -0.78 0.40 11.76
CA GLU A 432 0.28 0.97 12.58
C GLU A 432 0.03 0.70 14.07
N LYS A 433 -0.49 -0.48 14.38
CA LYS A 433 -0.84 -0.89 15.75
C LYS A 433 0.35 -1.44 16.53
N GLN A 434 1.49 -1.66 15.87
CA GLN A 434 2.66 -2.28 16.48
C GLN A 434 3.98 -1.70 15.98
N THR A 435 5.03 -1.83 16.80
CA THR A 435 6.41 -1.63 16.35
C THR A 435 6.80 -2.64 15.27
N ILE A 436 7.35 -2.14 14.16
CA ILE A 436 7.90 -2.93 13.06
C ILE A 436 9.41 -2.68 13.02
N MET A 437 10.18 -3.67 13.47
CA MET A 437 11.63 -3.64 13.36
C MET A 437 12.03 -4.12 11.98
N ALA A 438 12.64 -3.24 11.19
CA ALA A 438 12.98 -3.53 9.81
C ALA A 438 14.49 -3.55 9.60
N CYS A 439 14.98 -4.62 8.97
CA CYS A 439 16.39 -4.84 8.67
C CYS A 439 16.65 -5.02 7.18
N GLY A 440 17.83 -4.63 6.71
CA GLY A 440 18.25 -4.69 5.31
C GLY A 440 18.13 -3.34 4.57
N ALA A 441 18.73 -3.27 3.38
CA ALA A 441 18.79 -2.04 2.59
C ALA A 441 17.40 -1.58 2.16
N GLY A 442 17.16 -0.26 2.18
CA GLY A 442 15.92 0.38 1.77
C GLY A 442 14.73 0.18 2.69
N THR A 443 14.92 -0.49 3.84
CA THR A 443 13.85 -0.72 4.81
C THR A 443 13.67 0.48 5.76
N THR A 444 12.53 0.51 6.45
CA THR A 444 12.22 1.54 7.44
C THR A 444 11.64 0.89 8.67
N THR A 445 12.32 1.04 9.81
CA THR A 445 11.77 0.69 11.11
C THR A 445 10.69 1.71 11.47
N LYS A 446 9.53 1.22 11.90
CA LYS A 446 8.46 2.04 12.46
C LYS A 446 8.33 1.69 13.94
N PHE A 447 8.76 2.58 14.80
CA PHE A 447 8.74 2.37 16.24
C PHE A 447 7.51 3.05 16.83
N LEU A 448 6.63 2.28 17.46
CA LEU A 448 5.45 2.81 18.13
C LEU A 448 5.78 3.02 19.62
N ILE A 449 5.49 4.23 20.11
CA ILE A 449 5.49 4.58 21.53
C ILE A 449 4.03 4.57 21.99
N PRO A 450 3.53 3.49 22.60
CA PRO A 450 2.09 3.31 22.85
C PRO A 450 1.50 4.42 23.72
N ALA A 451 2.21 4.83 24.78
CA ALA A 451 1.76 5.85 25.73
C ALA A 451 1.47 7.21 25.09
N GLU A 452 2.12 7.53 23.96
CA GLU A 452 1.97 8.80 23.26
C GLU A 452 1.19 8.66 21.94
N ASN A 453 0.84 7.42 21.55
CA ASN A 453 0.35 7.10 20.20
C ASN A 453 1.22 7.74 19.10
N ARG A 454 2.53 7.77 19.32
CA ARG A 454 3.53 8.41 18.45
C ARG A 454 4.35 7.37 17.72
N HIS A 455 4.58 7.62 16.43
CA HIS A 455 5.44 6.80 15.60
C HIS A 455 6.74 7.52 15.28
N GLU A 456 7.84 6.87 15.60
CA GLU A 456 9.17 7.27 15.17
C GLU A 456 9.69 6.34 14.07
N ARG A 457 10.61 6.84 13.26
CA ARG A 457 11.12 6.09 12.11
C ARG A 457 12.64 6.14 12.04
N ALA A 458 13.23 4.99 11.72
CA ALA A 458 14.64 4.91 11.32
C ALA A 458 14.72 4.27 9.93
N GLU A 459 15.25 5.02 8.98
CA GLU A 459 15.41 4.58 7.59
C GLU A 459 16.81 4.02 7.35
N ASN A 460 16.87 2.86 6.72
CA ASN A 460 18.11 2.31 6.19
C ASN A 460 18.44 2.91 4.82
N CYS A 461 19.73 2.98 4.49
CA CYS A 461 20.19 3.39 3.16
C CYS A 461 19.51 2.55 2.07
N LYS A 462 18.97 3.23 1.03
CA LYS A 462 18.33 2.56 -0.11
C LYS A 462 19.31 1.85 -1.03
N ASP A 463 20.50 2.42 -1.19
CA ASP A 463 21.56 1.81 -1.98
C ASP A 463 22.25 0.68 -1.21
N VAL A 464 22.45 -0.47 -1.87
CA VAL A 464 22.99 -1.68 -1.25
C VAL A 464 24.45 -1.49 -0.84
N GLN A 465 25.27 -0.79 -1.64
CA GLN A 465 26.67 -0.57 -1.29
C GLN A 465 26.78 0.35 -0.07
N GLN A 466 26.02 1.46 -0.08
CA GLN A 466 25.95 2.37 1.06
C GLN A 466 25.46 1.68 2.32
N TYR A 467 24.52 0.74 2.21
CA TYR A 467 24.06 -0.06 3.35
C TYR A 467 25.18 -0.96 3.89
N ILE A 468 25.91 -1.68 3.02
CA ILE A 468 27.04 -2.52 3.41
C ILE A 468 28.10 -1.70 4.15
N ASP A 469 28.50 -0.56 3.57
CA ASP A 469 29.61 0.26 4.09
C ASP A 469 29.24 1.02 5.37
N ARG A 470 27.95 1.26 5.61
CA ARG A 470 27.45 2.15 6.67
C ARG A 470 26.44 1.46 7.59
N VAL A 471 26.47 0.14 7.69
CA VAL A 471 25.52 -0.61 8.55
C VAL A 471 25.59 -0.16 10.01
N ASP A 472 26.77 0.22 10.52
CA ASP A 472 26.93 0.77 11.85
C ASP A 472 26.19 2.10 12.06
N GLU A 473 26.16 2.94 11.02
CA GLU A 473 25.35 4.17 11.05
C GLU A 473 23.85 3.83 11.08
N MET A 474 23.41 2.80 10.34
CA MET A 474 22.00 2.37 10.33
C MET A 474 21.57 1.84 11.69
N ILE A 475 22.44 1.06 12.34
CA ILE A 475 22.29 0.60 13.73
C ILE A 475 22.21 1.81 14.68
N GLY A 476 23.10 2.79 14.52
CA GLY A 476 23.09 4.02 15.32
C GLY A 476 21.79 4.83 15.19
N ARG A 477 21.19 4.88 13.99
CA ARG A 477 19.85 5.50 13.80
C ARG A 477 18.76 4.76 14.57
N LYS A 478 18.80 3.42 14.62
CA LYS A 478 17.87 2.63 15.42
C LYS A 478 18.11 2.82 16.92
N GLU A 479 19.36 2.96 17.35
CA GLU A 479 19.70 3.23 18.76
C GLU A 479 19.02 4.50 19.31
N GLN A 480 18.94 5.55 18.49
CA GLN A 480 18.24 6.78 18.84
C GLN A 480 16.75 6.54 19.15
N LEU A 481 16.11 5.58 18.47
CA LEU A 481 14.71 5.23 18.74
C LEU A 481 14.51 4.67 20.15
N PHE A 482 15.42 3.80 20.59
CA PHE A 482 15.36 3.19 21.92
C PHE A 482 15.76 4.17 23.03
N GLY A 483 16.66 5.11 22.74
CA GLY A 483 17.04 6.16 23.69
C GLY A 483 15.92 7.15 24.02
N MET A 484 14.87 7.22 23.22
CA MET A 484 13.69 8.06 23.48
C MET A 484 12.69 7.47 24.48
N ILE A 485 12.91 6.23 24.92
CA ILE A 485 12.04 5.50 25.86
C ILE A 485 12.58 5.62 27.31
N GLY A 486 13.71 6.32 27.49
CA GLY A 486 14.41 6.49 28.78
C GLY A 486 13.97 7.69 29.58
#